data_AF-A0A523CGK0-F1
#
_entry.id   AF-A0A523CGK0-F1
#
_cell.length_a   1.000
_cell.length_b   1.000
_cell.length_c   1.000
_cell.angle_alpha   90.00
_cell.angle_beta   90.00
_cell.angle_gamma   90.00
#
_symmetry.space_group_name_H-M   'P 1'
#
loop_
_entity.id
_entity.type
_entity.pdbx_description
1 polymer ?
#
loop_
_entity_poly.entity_id
_entity_poly.type
_entity_poly.pdbx_seq_one_letter_code
_entity_poly.pdbx_strand_id
1 'polypeptide(L)'
;MAELGRTLQLLLNRLVTLFVDPTSNLSAAFVLYGIIALAVLILLIIAILYIMSTPEEGETEVGEASRPKATSESRVSRPRAPRPPVTARTVWLRVGVTAALLLGVVIVTGLSTSQRALCLGCHAVSPHAAADVKRDTHATVACVGCHEPMGTLGRYTSAVPGRVTHIIRALVGVDATGDYGSVTRSACSNCHAKDIANTTLNTDLGLKMSHVEPAATSIRCVDCHKLAGGIVSVHNAGMDPCLRCHDAKTASSDCSTCHDKQVAAAARSRTTSMTAEQITDVRCGGCHDEKKSCDPCHGTRMPHTREFMAYAHARAGAVDFWYNGGKGCAVCHTSTRRPCTKCHSPRLGRAHTPSMALGHTTGNSSGCSCHQQWALSPQRDFCKDVCHTPAAIAGSPR
;
A
#
# COMPACT_ATOMS: atom_id res chain seq x y z
N MET A 1 34.48 7.39 45.40
CA MET A 1 33.22 8.10 45.08
C MET A 1 33.21 8.61 43.65
N ALA A 2 34.19 9.41 43.21
CA ALA A 2 34.24 9.94 41.83
C ALA A 2 34.36 8.85 40.74
N GLU A 3 35.17 7.81 40.97
CA GLU A 3 35.31 6.68 40.04
C GLU A 3 33.98 5.93 39.83
N LEU A 4 33.27 5.64 40.93
CA LEU A 4 32.00 4.90 40.93
C LEU A 4 30.92 5.66 40.14
N GLY A 5 30.87 6.99 40.26
CA GLY A 5 29.95 7.83 39.51
C GLY A 5 30.19 7.76 38.00
N ARG A 6 31.45 7.79 37.57
CA ARG A 6 31.82 7.71 36.14
C ARG A 6 31.44 6.36 35.53
N THR A 7 31.67 5.25 36.25
CA THR A 7 31.32 3.91 35.79
C THR A 7 29.81 3.74 35.67
N LEU A 8 29.05 4.27 36.65
CA LEU A 8 27.59 4.23 36.63
C LEU A 8 27.02 5.04 35.45
N GLN A 9 27.57 6.23 35.18
CA GLN A 9 27.15 7.07 34.06
C GLN A 9 27.37 6.39 32.71
N LEU A 10 28.51 5.70 32.53
CA LEU A 10 28.82 4.95 31.32
C LEU A 10 27.88 3.75 31.12
N LEU A 11 27.55 3.04 32.20
CA LEU A 11 26.55 1.96 32.19
C LEU A 11 25.17 2.49 31.81
N LEU A 12 24.75 3.61 32.41
CA LEU A 12 23.47 4.25 32.10
C LEU A 12 23.40 4.68 30.63
N ASN A 13 24.46 5.30 30.10
CA ASN A 13 24.51 5.68 28.69
C ASN A 13 24.42 4.46 27.78
N ARG A 14 25.11 3.36 28.09
CA ARG A 14 25.00 2.11 27.31
C ARG A 14 23.60 1.50 27.36
N LEU A 15 22.94 1.52 28.53
CA LEU A 15 21.56 1.05 28.67
C LEU A 15 20.59 1.92 27.86
N VAL A 16 20.75 3.24 27.88
CA VAL A 16 19.96 4.17 27.07
C VAL A 16 20.19 3.92 25.59
N THR A 17 21.44 3.73 25.15
CA THR A 17 21.74 3.40 23.75
C THR A 17 21.11 2.07 23.34
N LEU A 18 21.15 1.03 24.18
CA LEU A 18 20.48 -0.25 23.88
C LEU A 18 18.95 -0.14 23.81
N PHE A 19 18.36 0.78 24.56
CA PHE A 19 16.91 1.04 24.52
C PHE A 19 16.49 1.85 23.28
N VAL A 20 17.31 2.82 22.89
CA VAL A 20 17.02 3.72 21.75
C VAL A 20 17.40 3.08 20.42
N ASP A 21 18.48 2.29 20.42
CA ASP A 21 18.99 1.56 19.27
C ASP A 21 19.42 0.13 19.67
N PRO A 22 18.47 -0.81 19.76
CA PRO A 22 18.76 -2.20 20.11
C PRO A 22 19.58 -2.92 19.02
N THR A 23 19.70 -2.34 17.83
CA THR A 23 20.48 -2.93 16.73
C THR A 23 21.98 -2.72 16.90
N SER A 24 22.38 -1.72 17.69
CA SER A 24 23.79 -1.46 18.03
C SER A 24 24.48 -2.66 18.70
N ASN A 25 23.73 -3.50 19.43
CA ASN A 25 24.20 -4.77 19.97
C ASN A 25 23.01 -5.69 20.30
N LEU A 26 22.58 -6.47 19.31
CA LEU A 26 21.42 -7.37 19.42
C LEU A 26 21.54 -8.32 20.61
N SER A 27 22.71 -8.91 20.86
CA SER A 27 22.92 -9.85 21.96
C SER A 27 22.69 -9.19 23.32
N ALA A 28 23.24 -8.00 23.54
CA ALA A 28 23.04 -7.25 24.78
C ALA A 28 21.58 -6.79 24.94
N ALA A 29 20.92 -6.38 23.84
CA ALA A 29 19.51 -6.02 23.85
C ALA A 29 18.62 -7.23 24.23
N PHE A 30 18.86 -8.42 23.66
CA PHE A 30 18.14 -9.64 24.01
C PHE A 30 18.30 -10.02 25.48
N VAL A 31 19.54 -9.97 26.00
CA VAL A 31 19.80 -10.26 27.42
C VAL A 31 19.07 -9.25 28.31
N LEU A 32 19.12 -7.95 27.98
CA LEU A 32 18.43 -6.91 28.72
C LEU A 32 16.91 -7.12 28.73
N TYR A 33 16.31 -7.43 27.58
CA TYR A 33 14.88 -7.73 27.49
C TYR A 33 14.51 -9.02 28.23
N GLY A 34 15.37 -10.04 28.20
CA GLY A 34 15.20 -11.26 28.99
C GLY A 34 15.18 -10.99 30.49
N ILE A 35 16.10 -10.15 30.98
CA ILE A 35 16.14 -9.72 32.39
C ILE A 35 14.87 -8.96 32.77
N ILE A 36 14.41 -8.04 31.93
CA ILE A 36 13.18 -7.27 32.17
C ILE A 36 11.96 -8.20 32.20
N ALA A 37 11.85 -9.12 31.24
CA ALA A 37 10.75 -10.08 31.19
C ALA A 37 10.72 -10.99 32.42
N LEU A 38 11.90 -11.48 32.86
CA LEU A 38 12.03 -12.27 34.08
C LEU A 38 11.65 -11.46 35.33
N ALA A 39 12.11 -10.21 35.43
CA ALA A 39 11.75 -9.33 36.54
C ALA A 39 10.24 -9.08 36.60
N VAL A 40 9.60 -8.85 35.45
CA VAL A 40 8.14 -8.72 35.34
C VAL A 40 7.44 -10.01 35.78
N LEU A 41 7.90 -11.17 35.33
CA LEU A 41 7.35 -12.47 35.71
C LEU A 41 7.45 -12.69 37.23
N ILE A 42 8.61 -12.38 37.83
CA ILE A 42 8.81 -12.47 39.28
C ILE A 42 7.84 -11.54 40.01
N LEU A 43 7.70 -10.29 39.56
CA LEU A 43 6.74 -9.34 40.16
C LEU A 43 5.29 -9.84 40.03
N LEU A 44 4.94 -10.49 38.92
CA LEU A 44 3.64 -11.07 38.68
C LEU A 44 3.38 -12.27 39.62
N ILE A 45 4.36 -13.16 39.80
CA ILE A 45 4.29 -14.27 40.76
C ILE A 45 4.16 -13.73 42.18
N ILE A 46 4.95 -12.72 42.57
CA ILE A 46 4.85 -12.09 43.89
C ILE A 46 3.45 -11.49 44.08
N ALA A 47 2.89 -10.83 43.06
CA ALA A 47 1.53 -10.31 43.10
C ALA A 47 0.48 -11.43 43.24
N ILE A 48 0.61 -12.55 42.52
CA ILE A 48 -0.29 -13.71 42.64
C ILE A 48 -0.19 -14.33 44.03
N LEU A 49 1.02 -14.60 44.52
CA LEU A 49 1.23 -15.17 45.86
C LEU A 49 0.66 -14.24 46.94
N TYR A 50 0.82 -12.93 46.76
CA TYR A 50 0.24 -11.94 47.66
C TYR A 50 -1.30 -11.93 47.61
N ILE A 51 -1.91 -12.14 46.44
CA ILE A 51 -3.36 -12.30 46.29
C ILE A 51 -3.84 -13.61 46.93
N MET A 52 -3.20 -14.75 46.62
CA MET A 52 -3.57 -16.07 47.16
C MET A 52 -3.31 -16.21 48.67
N SER A 53 -2.43 -15.40 49.24
CA SER A 53 -2.15 -15.43 50.68
C SER A 53 -3.29 -14.89 51.56
N THR A 54 -4.39 -14.40 50.96
CA THR A 54 -5.59 -14.07 51.74
C THR A 54 -6.29 -15.37 52.14
N PRO A 55 -6.37 -15.70 53.45
CA PRO A 55 -7.06 -16.91 53.89
C PRO A 55 -8.53 -16.84 53.46
N GLU A 56 -9.04 -17.91 52.84
CA GLU A 56 -10.48 -18.10 52.68
C GLU A 56 -11.11 -17.99 54.06
N GLU A 57 -12.08 -17.09 54.21
CA GLU A 57 -12.90 -17.00 55.40
C GLU A 57 -13.62 -18.34 55.51
N GLY A 58 -13.15 -19.17 56.45
CA GLY A 58 -13.75 -20.46 56.73
C GLY A 58 -15.24 -20.26 56.95
N GLU A 59 -16.04 -20.82 56.05
CA GLU A 59 -17.47 -20.94 56.23
C GLU A 59 -17.68 -21.48 57.63
N THR A 60 -18.38 -20.68 58.43
CA THR A 60 -18.67 -21.01 59.81
C THR A 60 -19.64 -22.18 59.75
N GLU A 61 -19.11 -23.41 59.79
CA GLU A 61 -19.90 -24.60 60.05
C GLU A 61 -20.64 -24.35 61.37
N VAL A 62 -21.93 -24.06 61.25
CA VAL A 62 -22.86 -23.98 62.36
C VAL A 62 -22.97 -25.41 62.88
N GLY A 63 -22.18 -25.69 63.91
CA GLY A 63 -22.13 -26.99 64.56
C GLY A 63 -23.51 -27.42 65.07
N GLU A 64 -23.99 -28.52 64.51
CA GLU A 64 -25.06 -29.31 65.08
C GLU A 64 -24.51 -30.07 66.30
N ALA A 65 -25.13 -29.81 67.44
CA ALA A 65 -24.72 -30.32 68.74
C ALA A 65 -24.91 -31.85 68.83
N SER A 66 -23.88 -32.56 69.34
CA SER A 66 -23.96 -33.50 70.48
C SER A 66 -23.02 -34.70 70.36
N ARG A 67 -21.95 -34.75 71.16
CA ARG A 67 -21.62 -35.85 72.11
C ARG A 67 -20.19 -35.74 72.65
N PRO A 68 -19.96 -36.04 73.95
CA PRO A 68 -18.61 -36.04 74.52
C PRO A 68 -18.02 -37.46 74.55
N LYS A 69 -16.72 -37.60 74.26
CA LYS A 69 -15.81 -38.37 75.13
C LYS A 69 -14.31 -38.23 74.79
N ALA A 70 -13.57 -38.07 75.89
CA ALA A 70 -12.25 -38.62 76.20
C ALA A 70 -11.00 -38.02 75.53
N THR A 71 -10.45 -37.01 76.22
CA THR A 71 -9.07 -36.93 76.73
C THR A 71 -7.93 -37.52 75.87
N SER A 72 -7.23 -36.62 75.16
CA SER A 72 -5.82 -36.77 74.81
C SER A 72 -5.15 -35.38 74.86
N GLU A 73 -3.90 -35.36 75.32
CA GLU A 73 -3.18 -34.27 75.95
C GLU A 73 -3.05 -33.00 75.09
N SER A 74 -3.51 -31.89 75.66
CA SER A 74 -3.51 -30.56 75.06
C SER A 74 -2.12 -29.92 75.17
N ARG A 75 -1.37 -29.91 74.06
CA ARG A 75 -0.41 -28.82 73.80
C ARG A 75 -1.20 -27.53 73.78
N VAL A 76 -0.88 -26.63 74.70
CA VAL A 76 -1.44 -25.27 74.78
C VAL A 76 -1.05 -24.50 73.52
N SER A 77 -1.85 -24.66 72.46
CA SER A 77 -1.81 -23.83 71.27
C SER A 77 -2.27 -22.44 71.69
N ARG A 78 -1.32 -21.51 71.84
CA ARG A 78 -1.61 -20.09 72.05
C ARG A 78 -2.63 -19.64 71.00
N PRO A 79 -3.78 -19.05 71.39
CA PRO A 79 -4.75 -18.53 70.44
C PRO A 79 -4.06 -17.45 69.59
N ARG A 80 -3.90 -17.74 68.31
CA ARG A 80 -3.32 -16.81 67.35
C ARG A 80 -4.33 -15.69 67.19
N ALA A 81 -3.94 -14.46 67.53
CA ALA A 81 -4.82 -13.31 67.42
C ALA A 81 -5.48 -13.24 66.03
N PRO A 82 -6.80 -12.96 65.94
CA PRO A 82 -7.51 -12.89 64.68
C PRO A 82 -6.85 -11.82 63.82
N ARG A 83 -6.46 -12.20 62.60
CA ARG A 83 -5.91 -11.24 61.64
C ARG A 83 -7.03 -10.27 61.25
N PRO A 84 -6.74 -8.97 61.12
CA PRO A 84 -7.74 -7.99 60.70
C PRO A 84 -8.29 -8.37 59.30
N PRO A 85 -9.61 -8.26 59.07
CA PRO A 85 -10.23 -8.59 57.80
C PRO A 85 -9.67 -7.70 56.70
N VAL A 86 -9.35 -8.31 55.56
CA VAL A 86 -8.90 -7.58 54.38
C VAL A 86 -10.09 -6.82 53.82
N THR A 87 -10.05 -5.49 53.90
CA THR A 87 -11.16 -4.67 53.41
C THR A 87 -11.29 -4.81 51.90
N ALA A 88 -12.52 -4.82 51.37
CA ALA A 88 -12.79 -4.88 49.93
C ALA A 88 -12.01 -3.82 49.13
N ARG A 89 -11.79 -2.65 49.73
CA ARG A 89 -10.94 -1.57 49.18
C ARG A 89 -9.51 -2.04 48.88
N THR A 90 -8.92 -2.85 49.77
CA THR A 90 -7.56 -3.37 49.62
C THR A 90 -7.49 -4.39 48.49
N VAL A 91 -8.51 -5.22 48.31
CA VAL A 91 -8.62 -6.17 47.19
C VAL A 91 -8.73 -5.43 45.86
N TRP A 92 -9.64 -4.45 45.74
CA TRP A 92 -9.79 -3.64 44.53
C TRP A 92 -8.53 -2.84 44.17
N LEU A 93 -7.82 -2.29 45.16
CA LEU A 93 -6.53 -1.63 44.95
C LEU A 93 -5.49 -2.59 44.36
N ARG A 94 -5.39 -3.82 44.90
CA ARG A 94 -4.45 -4.83 44.40
C ARG A 94 -4.78 -5.25 42.96
N VAL A 95 -6.05 -5.51 42.68
CA VAL A 95 -6.51 -5.84 41.32
C VAL A 95 -6.19 -4.71 40.35
N GLY A 96 -6.48 -3.46 40.75
CA GLY A 96 -6.16 -2.27 39.95
C GLY A 96 -4.67 -2.11 39.67
N VAL A 97 -3.80 -2.30 40.66
CA VAL A 97 -2.34 -2.23 40.49
C VAL A 97 -1.83 -3.34 39.57
N THR A 98 -2.26 -4.58 39.76
CA THR A 98 -1.86 -5.69 38.90
C THR A 98 -2.31 -5.48 37.46
N ALA A 99 -3.56 -5.05 37.26
CA ALA A 99 -4.07 -4.73 35.92
C ALA A 99 -3.29 -3.59 35.26
N ALA A 100 -2.94 -2.55 36.01
CA ALA A 100 -2.13 -1.44 35.51
C ALA A 100 -0.70 -1.87 35.12
N LEU A 101 -0.07 -2.76 35.91
CA LEU A 101 1.25 -3.31 35.59
C LEU A 101 1.20 -4.16 34.31
N LEU A 102 0.22 -5.06 34.19
CA LEU A 102 0.04 -5.87 32.99
C LEU A 102 -0.20 -5.01 31.74
N LEU A 103 -1.06 -3.99 31.86
CA LEU A 103 -1.30 -3.03 30.79
C LEU A 103 -0.03 -2.27 30.42
N GLY A 104 0.77 -1.85 31.41
CA GLY A 104 2.07 -1.23 31.20
C GLY A 104 3.03 -2.12 30.41
N VAL A 105 3.11 -3.40 30.75
CA VAL A 105 3.95 -4.39 30.03
C VAL A 105 3.47 -4.55 28.59
N VAL A 106 2.17 -4.65 28.36
CA VAL A 106 1.59 -4.76 27.00
C VAL A 106 1.91 -3.52 26.17
N ILE A 107 1.74 -2.32 26.72
CA ILE A 107 2.02 -1.05 26.02
C ILE A 107 3.51 -0.93 25.71
N VAL A 108 4.39 -1.19 26.68
CA VAL A 108 5.86 -1.12 26.48
C VAL A 108 6.30 -2.12 25.42
N THR A 109 5.78 -3.35 25.47
CA THR A 109 6.05 -4.38 24.46
C THR A 109 5.52 -3.97 23.10
N GLY A 110 4.33 -3.38 23.03
CA GLY A 110 3.77 -2.85 21.79
C GLY A 110 4.62 -1.74 21.20
N LEU A 111 5.07 -0.78 22.01
CA LEU A 111 5.92 0.32 21.57
C LEU A 111 7.28 -0.20 21.07
N SER A 112 7.94 -1.08 21.83
CA SER A 112 9.26 -1.61 21.44
C SER A 112 9.19 -2.49 20.18
N THR A 113 8.18 -3.37 20.09
CA THR A 113 8.04 -4.27 18.95
C THR A 113 7.52 -3.58 17.68
N SER A 114 6.86 -2.43 17.81
CA SER A 114 6.39 -1.62 16.68
C SER A 114 7.47 -0.83 15.95
N GLN A 115 8.70 -0.79 16.48
CA GLN A 115 9.75 0.04 15.93
C GLN A 115 10.23 -0.47 14.57
N ARG A 116 10.42 0.47 13.63
CA ARG A 116 10.94 0.18 12.28
C ARG A 116 12.27 -0.58 12.34
N ALA A 117 13.18 -0.19 13.23
CA ALA A 117 14.50 -0.82 13.35
C ALA A 117 14.41 -2.32 13.65
N LEU A 118 13.46 -2.74 14.48
CA LEU A 118 13.26 -4.16 14.79
C LEU A 118 12.77 -4.94 13.57
N CYS A 119 11.79 -4.39 12.84
CA CYS A 119 11.29 -5.00 11.61
C CYS A 119 12.38 -5.11 10.54
N LEU A 120 13.17 -4.04 10.37
CA LEU A 120 14.27 -4.00 9.40
C LEU A 120 15.39 -4.97 9.74
N GLY A 121 15.57 -5.35 11.01
CA GLY A 121 16.53 -6.39 11.41
C GLY A 121 16.34 -7.72 10.66
N CYS A 122 15.09 -8.05 10.29
CA CYS A 122 14.76 -9.25 9.51
C CYS A 122 14.32 -8.94 8.06
N HIS A 123 13.73 -7.77 7.80
CA HIS A 123 13.12 -7.42 6.50
C HIS A 123 13.91 -6.39 5.65
N ALA A 124 15.19 -6.15 5.94
CA ALA A 124 16.01 -5.17 5.23
C ALA A 124 16.11 -5.37 3.70
N VAL A 125 15.85 -6.58 3.21
CA VAL A 125 16.09 -6.97 1.81
C VAL A 125 14.93 -6.57 0.87
N SER A 126 13.77 -6.18 1.40
CA SER A 126 12.66 -5.78 0.52
C SER A 126 12.92 -4.42 -0.16
N PRO A 127 12.50 -4.22 -1.43
CA PRO A 127 12.70 -2.93 -2.11
C PRO A 127 12.09 -1.74 -1.37
N HIS A 128 10.92 -1.95 -0.74
CA HIS A 128 10.28 -0.98 0.15
C HIS A 128 11.10 -0.70 1.42
N ALA A 129 11.61 -1.74 2.10
CA ALA A 129 12.41 -1.56 3.31
C ALA A 129 13.71 -0.77 3.07
N ALA A 130 14.32 -0.98 1.90
CA ALA A 130 15.55 -0.30 1.47
C ALA A 130 15.31 1.07 0.82
N ALA A 131 14.06 1.47 0.60
CA ALA A 131 13.74 2.74 -0.03
C ALA A 131 13.99 3.93 0.90
N ASP A 132 14.48 5.03 0.32
CA ASP A 132 14.55 6.33 0.98
C ASP A 132 13.26 7.13 0.74
N VAL A 133 13.14 8.29 1.39
CA VAL A 133 11.97 9.18 1.26
C VAL A 133 11.77 9.72 -0.16
N LYS A 134 12.79 9.69 -1.02
CA LYS A 134 12.69 10.15 -2.41
C LYS A 134 12.04 9.08 -3.29
N ARG A 135 12.29 7.81 -2.99
CA ARG A 135 11.70 6.66 -3.72
C ARG A 135 10.39 6.20 -3.10
N ASP A 136 10.22 6.35 -1.80
CA ASP A 136 9.00 5.99 -1.08
C ASP A 136 8.64 7.04 -0.04
N THR A 137 7.52 7.72 -0.25
CA THR A 137 7.00 8.72 0.69
C THR A 137 6.62 8.13 2.05
N HIS A 138 6.43 6.81 2.13
CA HIS A 138 6.15 6.06 3.36
C HIS A 138 7.41 5.48 4.00
N ALA A 139 8.62 5.78 3.49
CA ALA A 139 9.85 5.23 4.05
C ALA A 139 9.94 5.49 5.57
N THR A 140 9.47 6.63 6.09
CA THR A 140 9.53 6.94 7.53
C THR A 140 8.37 6.36 8.35
N VAL A 141 7.38 5.73 7.72
CA VAL A 141 6.25 5.12 8.42
C VAL A 141 6.70 3.81 9.05
N ALA A 142 6.33 3.58 10.31
CA ALA A 142 6.60 2.29 10.97
C ALA A 142 5.92 1.15 10.19
N CYS A 143 6.57 -0.01 10.05
CA CYS A 143 6.05 -1.11 9.22
C CYS A 143 4.65 -1.56 9.66
N VAL A 144 4.45 -1.62 10.97
CA VAL A 144 3.16 -1.97 11.61
C VAL A 144 2.10 -0.86 11.43
N GLY A 145 2.51 0.30 10.94
CA GLY A 145 1.68 1.36 10.42
C GLY A 145 0.67 0.87 9.38
N CYS A 146 1.18 0.08 8.44
CA CYS A 146 0.43 -0.45 7.30
C CYS A 146 0.05 -1.92 7.49
N HIS A 147 0.88 -2.71 8.16
CA HIS A 147 0.68 -4.16 8.31
C HIS A 147 -0.24 -4.55 9.49
N GLU A 148 -0.59 -3.62 10.40
CA GLU A 148 -1.51 -3.90 11.51
C GLU A 148 -2.73 -2.97 11.47
N PRO A 149 -3.87 -3.44 10.94
CA PRO A 149 -4.99 -2.57 10.57
C PRO A 149 -5.84 -2.04 11.73
N MET A 150 -5.52 -2.39 12.98
CA MET A 150 -6.36 -2.14 14.17
C MET A 150 -6.22 -0.73 14.77
N GLY A 151 -5.83 0.26 13.95
CA GLY A 151 -5.61 1.63 14.41
C GLY A 151 -4.47 1.74 15.43
N THR A 152 -4.35 2.91 16.07
CA THR A 152 -3.27 3.16 17.05
C THR A 152 -3.43 2.31 18.30
N LEU A 153 -4.63 2.22 18.87
CA LEU A 153 -4.87 1.46 20.10
C LEU A 153 -4.63 -0.04 19.89
N GLY A 154 -5.19 -0.62 18.82
CA GLY A 154 -5.01 -2.04 18.54
C GLY A 154 -3.56 -2.40 18.21
N ARG A 155 -2.82 -1.52 17.54
CA ARG A 155 -1.38 -1.68 17.28
C ARG A 155 -0.58 -1.89 18.57
N TYR A 156 -0.89 -1.16 19.63
CA TYR A 156 -0.14 -1.25 20.90
C TYR A 156 -0.75 -2.25 21.91
N THR A 157 -1.86 -2.91 21.56
CA THR A 157 -2.55 -3.85 22.44
C THR A 157 -2.81 -5.18 21.75
N SER A 158 -3.94 -5.30 21.05
CA SER A 158 -4.42 -6.56 20.47
C SER A 158 -3.53 -7.12 19.34
N ALA A 159 -2.73 -6.29 18.66
CA ALA A 159 -1.81 -6.75 17.62
C ALA A 159 -0.50 -7.33 18.18
N VAL A 160 -0.16 -7.01 19.43
CA VAL A 160 1.12 -7.37 20.06
C VAL A 160 1.36 -8.89 20.08
N PRO A 161 0.40 -9.76 20.47
CA PRO A 161 0.63 -11.20 20.49
C PRO A 161 0.96 -11.78 19.10
N GLY A 162 0.28 -11.31 18.06
CA GLY A 162 0.53 -11.73 16.67
C GLY A 162 1.93 -11.33 16.20
N ARG A 163 2.33 -10.10 16.51
CA ARG A 163 3.68 -9.59 16.22
C ARG A 163 4.78 -10.36 16.94
N VAL A 164 4.61 -10.57 18.25
CA VAL A 164 5.57 -11.34 19.06
C VAL A 164 5.69 -12.76 18.52
N THR A 165 4.58 -13.40 18.17
CA THR A 165 4.59 -14.74 17.55
C THR A 165 5.34 -14.75 16.22
N HIS A 166 5.13 -13.74 15.37
CA HIS A 166 5.84 -13.63 14.10
C HIS A 166 7.36 -13.48 14.30
N ILE A 167 7.78 -12.60 15.23
CA ILE A 167 9.19 -12.42 15.58
C ILE A 167 9.80 -13.72 16.10
N ILE A 168 9.13 -14.40 17.05
CA ILE A 168 9.63 -15.66 17.61
C ILE A 168 9.79 -16.72 16.53
N ARG A 169 8.80 -16.88 15.63
CA ARG A 169 8.88 -17.84 14.52
C ARG A 169 10.07 -17.58 13.62
N ALA A 170 10.33 -16.32 13.27
CA ALA A 170 11.50 -15.94 12.50
C ALA A 170 12.81 -16.28 13.25
N LEU A 171 12.89 -16.04 14.55
CA LEU A 171 14.07 -16.34 15.36
C LEU A 171 14.36 -17.84 15.50
N VAL A 172 13.33 -18.68 15.52
CA VAL A 172 13.49 -20.15 15.61
C VAL A 172 13.61 -20.82 14.23
N GLY A 173 13.73 -20.04 13.15
CA GLY A 173 13.91 -20.57 11.80
C GLY A 173 12.69 -21.30 11.22
N VAL A 174 11.50 -21.08 11.79
CA VAL A 174 10.26 -21.56 11.19
C VAL A 174 9.93 -20.60 10.07
N ASP A 175 9.91 -21.11 8.83
CA ASP A 175 9.55 -20.35 7.64
C ASP A 175 8.29 -19.52 7.91
N ALA A 176 8.49 -18.22 8.09
CA ALA A 176 7.43 -17.26 8.26
C ALA A 176 6.84 -16.90 6.89
N THR A 177 6.42 -17.93 6.14
CA THR A 177 5.71 -17.80 4.86
C THR A 177 4.26 -17.37 5.04
N GLY A 178 3.79 -17.24 6.29
CA GLY A 178 2.50 -16.63 6.58
C GLY A 178 2.55 -15.12 6.41
N ASP A 179 1.55 -14.56 5.73
CA ASP A 179 1.28 -13.13 5.62
C ASP A 179 1.14 -12.51 7.02
N TYR A 180 2.26 -12.13 7.63
CA TYR A 180 2.22 -11.34 8.85
C TYR A 180 1.73 -9.94 8.47
N GLY A 181 0.48 -9.69 8.85
CA GLY A 181 -0.18 -8.42 8.62
C GLY A 181 -0.50 -8.19 7.14
N SER A 182 -1.79 -8.05 6.82
CA SER A 182 -2.21 -7.60 5.51
C SER A 182 -2.36 -6.08 5.49
N VAL A 183 -1.94 -5.45 4.40
CA VAL A 183 -2.21 -4.03 4.16
C VAL A 183 -3.68 -3.91 3.76
N THR A 184 -4.53 -3.69 4.75
CA THR A 184 -5.97 -3.48 4.53
C THR A 184 -6.26 -2.02 4.24
N ARG A 185 -7.49 -1.76 3.81
CA ARG A 185 -7.98 -0.40 3.63
C ARG A 185 -7.94 0.43 4.91
N SER A 186 -8.26 -0.14 6.07
CA SER A 186 -8.27 0.63 7.31
C SER A 186 -6.88 1.13 7.68
N ALA A 187 -5.83 0.36 7.32
CA ALA A 187 -4.45 0.78 7.50
C ALA A 187 -4.13 2.07 6.74
N CYS A 188 -4.59 2.18 5.49
CA CYS A 188 -4.42 3.40 4.68
C CYS A 188 -5.26 4.56 5.23
N SER A 189 -6.55 4.32 5.54
CA SER A 189 -7.47 5.38 5.95
C SER A 189 -7.16 5.97 7.32
N ASN A 190 -6.43 5.27 8.19
CA ASN A 190 -5.98 5.81 9.48
C ASN A 190 -5.17 7.11 9.34
N CYS A 191 -4.43 7.27 8.24
CA CYS A 191 -3.68 8.48 7.93
C CYS A 191 -4.37 9.30 6.81
N HIS A 192 -4.97 8.65 5.82
CA HIS A 192 -5.52 9.29 4.63
C HIS A 192 -7.03 9.60 4.69
N ALA A 193 -7.66 9.54 5.86
CA ALA A 193 -9.11 9.80 5.99
C ALA A 193 -9.56 11.12 5.34
N LYS A 194 -8.74 12.17 5.44
CA LYS A 194 -9.01 13.49 4.85
C LYS A 194 -8.98 13.47 3.32
N ASP A 195 -8.04 12.73 2.75
CA ASP A 195 -7.88 12.59 1.29
C ASP A 195 -8.99 11.71 0.70
N ILE A 196 -9.52 10.78 1.50
CA ILE A 196 -10.61 9.87 1.11
C ILE A 196 -11.97 10.58 1.13
N ALA A 197 -12.13 11.60 1.98
CA ALA A 197 -13.41 12.30 2.14
C ALA A 197 -13.77 13.21 0.95
N ASN A 198 -12.83 13.46 0.03
CA ASN A 198 -13.00 14.45 -1.04
C ASN A 198 -12.63 13.88 -2.41
N THR A 199 -13.09 14.57 -3.46
CA THR A 199 -12.55 14.39 -4.81
C THR A 199 -11.15 15.00 -4.88
N THR A 200 -10.17 14.19 -5.25
CA THR A 200 -8.79 14.62 -5.46
C THR A 200 -8.56 14.91 -6.93
N LEU A 201 -7.92 16.04 -7.24
CA LEU A 201 -7.44 16.37 -8.59
C LEU A 201 -5.92 16.23 -8.61
N ASN A 202 -5.41 15.32 -9.42
CA ASN A 202 -4.00 15.24 -9.75
C ASN A 202 -3.77 15.96 -11.09
N THR A 203 -3.29 17.20 -11.01
CA THR A 203 -3.02 18.05 -12.19
C THR A 203 -1.88 17.51 -13.06
N ASP A 204 -0.92 16.78 -12.47
CA ASP A 204 0.21 16.22 -13.21
C ASP A 204 -0.19 15.02 -14.09
N LEU A 205 -1.27 14.34 -13.72
CA LEU A 205 -1.88 13.22 -14.42
C LEU A 205 -3.20 13.60 -15.11
N GLY A 206 -3.71 14.81 -14.91
CA GLY A 206 -5.00 15.23 -15.42
C GLY A 206 -6.16 14.32 -14.99
N LEU A 207 -6.11 13.80 -13.75
CA LEU A 207 -7.06 12.81 -13.23
C LEU A 207 -7.78 13.37 -12.00
N LYS A 208 -9.11 13.23 -12.00
CA LYS A 208 -10.00 13.49 -10.87
C LYS A 208 -10.53 12.17 -10.35
N MET A 209 -10.45 11.98 -9.04
CA MET A 209 -10.91 10.76 -8.39
C MET A 209 -11.65 11.09 -7.11
N SER A 210 -12.93 10.70 -7.06
CA SER A 210 -13.65 10.61 -5.79
C SER A 210 -13.29 9.29 -5.12
N HIS A 211 -12.86 9.37 -3.87
CA HIS A 211 -12.56 8.18 -3.08
C HIS A 211 -13.78 7.70 -2.29
N VAL A 212 -14.85 8.50 -2.19
CA VAL A 212 -16.02 8.23 -1.34
C VAL A 212 -16.79 6.99 -1.81
N GLU A 213 -17.09 6.89 -3.11
CA GLU A 213 -17.88 5.80 -3.68
C GLU A 213 -17.10 4.48 -3.72
N PRO A 214 -15.83 4.42 -4.19
CA PRO A 214 -15.01 3.21 -4.07
C PRO A 214 -14.81 2.78 -2.61
N ALA A 215 -14.71 3.77 -1.70
CA ALA A 215 -14.71 3.51 -0.28
C ALA A 215 -16.06 2.96 0.23
N ALA A 216 -17.18 3.15 -0.45
CA ALA A 216 -18.42 2.49 -0.05
C ALA A 216 -18.49 1.04 -0.59
N THR A 217 -17.87 0.72 -1.72
CA THR A 217 -18.08 -0.52 -2.48
C THR A 217 -17.08 -1.65 -2.20
N SER A 218 -16.41 -1.64 -1.04
CA SER A 218 -15.37 -2.62 -0.66
C SER A 218 -14.12 -2.64 -1.56
N ILE A 219 -13.96 -1.70 -2.48
CA ILE A 219 -12.71 -1.53 -3.25
C ILE A 219 -11.58 -1.19 -2.29
N ARG A 220 -10.44 -1.87 -2.43
CA ARG A 220 -9.25 -1.64 -1.60
C ARG A 220 -8.38 -0.56 -2.22
N CYS A 221 -7.66 0.18 -1.39
CA CYS A 221 -6.75 1.24 -1.84
C CYS A 221 -5.73 0.69 -2.87
N VAL A 222 -5.21 -0.51 -2.64
CA VAL A 222 -4.22 -1.17 -3.50
C VAL A 222 -4.78 -1.69 -4.83
N ASP A 223 -6.10 -1.73 -5.00
CA ASP A 223 -6.72 -2.09 -6.28
C ASP A 223 -6.53 -0.95 -7.31
N CYS A 224 -6.40 0.29 -6.84
CA CYS A 224 -6.11 1.48 -7.66
C CYS A 224 -4.66 1.97 -7.51
N HIS A 225 -4.10 1.91 -6.31
CA HIS A 225 -2.72 2.28 -5.97
C HIS A 225 -1.81 1.05 -5.93
N LYS A 226 -1.37 0.56 -7.10
CA LYS A 226 -0.58 -0.67 -7.18
C LYS A 226 0.73 -0.58 -6.39
N LEU A 227 1.09 -1.70 -5.78
CA LEU A 227 2.38 -1.88 -5.11
C LEU A 227 3.44 -2.33 -6.13
N ALA A 228 4.62 -1.73 -6.09
CA ALA A 228 5.80 -2.17 -6.84
C ALA A 228 6.93 -2.46 -5.84
N GLY A 229 7.26 -3.74 -5.64
CA GLY A 229 8.24 -4.14 -4.61
C GLY A 229 7.85 -3.72 -3.18
N GLY A 230 6.54 -3.60 -2.91
CA GLY A 230 6.00 -3.12 -1.63
C GLY A 230 5.82 -1.60 -1.53
N ILE A 231 6.35 -0.83 -2.49
CA ILE A 231 6.20 0.63 -2.53
C ILE A 231 4.86 0.97 -3.16
N VAL A 232 4.06 1.81 -2.49
CA VAL A 232 2.81 2.34 -3.05
C VAL A 232 3.16 3.26 -4.22
N SER A 233 2.88 2.81 -5.44
CA SER A 233 3.23 3.56 -6.63
C SER A 233 2.30 4.75 -6.82
N VAL A 234 2.86 5.88 -7.24
CA VAL A 234 2.11 7.03 -7.78
C VAL A 234 1.46 6.72 -9.13
N HIS A 235 1.80 5.58 -9.74
CA HIS A 235 1.22 5.13 -11.00
C HIS A 235 -0.11 4.45 -10.70
N ASN A 236 -1.18 4.99 -11.29
CA ASN A 236 -2.50 4.39 -11.26
C ASN A 236 -2.50 2.99 -11.92
N ALA A 237 -3.39 2.13 -11.45
CA ALA A 237 -3.62 0.78 -11.98
C ALA A 237 -4.16 0.72 -13.44
N GLY A 238 -4.07 1.83 -14.20
CA GLY A 238 -4.74 1.99 -15.49
C GLY A 238 -6.23 2.30 -15.35
N MET A 239 -6.96 2.22 -16.46
CA MET A 239 -8.41 2.49 -16.48
C MET A 239 -9.25 1.32 -15.95
N ASP A 240 -8.69 0.11 -15.88
CA ASP A 240 -9.43 -1.11 -15.50
C ASP A 240 -10.25 -0.97 -14.22
N PRO A 241 -9.71 -0.48 -13.09
CA PRO A 241 -10.51 -0.36 -11.87
C PRO A 241 -11.64 0.66 -11.99
N CYS A 242 -11.46 1.70 -12.81
CA CYS A 242 -12.45 2.75 -13.00
C CYS A 242 -13.65 2.24 -13.82
N LEU A 243 -13.37 1.48 -14.89
CA LEU A 243 -14.37 0.96 -15.82
C LEU A 243 -15.28 -0.12 -15.22
N ARG A 244 -14.94 -0.65 -14.03
CA ARG A 244 -15.83 -1.55 -13.27
C ARG A 244 -17.13 -0.87 -12.85
N CYS A 245 -17.09 0.46 -12.71
CA CYS A 245 -18.26 1.25 -12.35
C CYS A 245 -18.60 2.30 -13.43
N HIS A 246 -17.60 2.84 -14.13
CA HIS A 246 -17.80 3.86 -15.17
C HIS A 246 -18.01 3.23 -16.56
N ASP A 247 -19.12 2.52 -16.73
CA ASP A 247 -19.48 1.73 -17.92
C ASP A 247 -20.68 2.29 -18.70
N ALA A 248 -21.05 3.55 -18.42
CA ALA A 248 -22.27 4.23 -18.90
C ALA A 248 -23.60 3.66 -18.39
N LYS A 249 -23.59 2.57 -17.61
CA LYS A 249 -24.79 1.98 -16.99
C LYS A 249 -24.85 2.26 -15.49
N THR A 250 -23.73 2.00 -14.81
CA THR A 250 -23.59 2.14 -13.36
C THR A 250 -23.14 3.55 -12.98
N ALA A 251 -22.20 4.11 -13.73
CA ALA A 251 -21.75 5.50 -13.63
C ALA A 251 -21.35 6.05 -15.01
N SER A 252 -21.33 7.39 -15.14
CA SER A 252 -20.94 8.06 -16.39
C SER A 252 -19.54 7.63 -16.83
N SER A 253 -19.41 7.19 -18.08
CA SER A 253 -18.12 6.93 -18.72
C SER A 253 -17.60 8.16 -19.48
N ASP A 254 -18.18 9.35 -19.27
CA ASP A 254 -17.75 10.55 -19.97
C ASP A 254 -16.33 10.92 -19.58
N CYS A 255 -15.50 11.31 -20.56
CA CYS A 255 -14.08 11.56 -20.33
C CYS A 255 -13.84 12.61 -19.25
N SER A 256 -14.68 13.66 -19.19
CA SER A 256 -14.58 14.75 -18.21
C SER A 256 -14.94 14.35 -16.78
N THR A 257 -15.57 13.20 -16.58
CA THR A 257 -15.89 12.66 -15.27
C THR A 257 -14.60 12.31 -14.52
N CYS A 258 -13.71 11.57 -15.18
CA CYS A 258 -12.45 11.13 -14.59
C CYS A 258 -11.27 12.03 -14.96
N HIS A 259 -11.27 12.65 -16.15
CA HIS A 259 -10.15 13.48 -16.58
C HIS A 259 -10.47 14.98 -16.42
N ASP A 260 -9.46 15.74 -16.03
CA ASP A 260 -9.45 17.15 -16.41
C ASP A 260 -9.17 17.23 -17.93
N LYS A 261 -9.35 18.39 -18.55
CA LYS A 261 -9.28 18.50 -20.02
C LYS A 261 -7.88 18.18 -20.61
N GLN A 262 -6.92 17.74 -19.79
CA GLN A 262 -5.57 17.34 -20.18
C GLN A 262 -5.38 15.81 -20.10
N VAL A 263 -6.23 15.03 -20.79
CA VAL A 263 -6.12 13.56 -20.87
C VAL A 263 -4.70 13.08 -21.25
N ALA A 264 -3.94 13.90 -21.99
CA ALA A 264 -2.52 13.70 -22.30
C ALA A 264 -1.66 13.38 -21.09
N ALA A 265 -1.93 14.04 -19.97
CA ALA A 265 -1.14 13.97 -18.74
C ALA A 265 -1.21 12.56 -18.13
N ALA A 266 -2.38 11.91 -18.18
CA ALA A 266 -2.62 10.57 -17.65
C ALA A 266 -1.75 9.50 -18.34
N ALA A 267 -1.40 9.70 -19.61
CA ALA A 267 -0.51 8.80 -20.35
C ALA A 267 0.95 8.79 -19.82
N ARG A 268 1.29 9.58 -18.78
CA ARG A 268 2.59 9.48 -18.07
C ARG A 268 2.72 8.22 -17.23
N SER A 269 1.59 7.55 -16.94
CA SER A 269 1.59 6.29 -16.21
C SER A 269 2.26 5.20 -17.06
N ARG A 270 3.59 5.07 -16.97
CA ARG A 270 4.26 3.84 -17.39
C ARG A 270 3.87 2.79 -16.36
N THR A 271 2.81 2.03 -16.65
CA THR A 271 2.58 0.78 -15.94
C THR A 271 3.71 -0.18 -16.33
N THR A 272 4.82 -0.14 -15.61
CA THR A 272 5.87 -1.18 -15.67
C THR A 272 5.43 -2.48 -14.99
N SER A 273 4.14 -2.61 -14.65
CA SER A 273 3.59 -3.67 -13.80
C SER A 273 3.04 -4.86 -14.57
N MET A 274 2.88 -4.80 -15.89
CA MET A 274 2.89 -6.04 -16.66
C MET A 274 4.33 -6.37 -16.91
N THR A 275 4.73 -7.60 -16.59
CA THR A 275 5.99 -8.21 -17.01
C THR A 275 6.19 -7.94 -18.51
N ALA A 276 6.86 -6.82 -18.83
CA ALA A 276 7.33 -6.52 -20.18
C ALA A 276 8.27 -7.64 -20.67
N GLU A 277 8.76 -8.46 -19.74
CA GLU A 277 9.55 -9.67 -19.96
C GLU A 277 8.75 -10.89 -20.45
N GLN A 278 7.43 -10.99 -20.23
CA GLN A 278 6.66 -12.18 -20.62
C GLN A 278 5.82 -12.00 -21.89
N ILE A 279 5.42 -10.77 -22.24
CA ILE A 279 4.66 -10.49 -23.46
C ILE A 279 5.37 -9.37 -24.22
N THR A 280 6.11 -9.77 -25.26
CA THR A 280 6.94 -8.86 -26.08
C THR A 280 6.12 -7.86 -26.91
N ASP A 281 4.83 -8.10 -27.09
CA ASP A 281 3.85 -7.19 -27.71
C ASP A 281 2.53 -7.26 -26.93
N VAL A 282 2.31 -6.31 -26.01
CA VAL A 282 1.08 -6.24 -25.20
C VAL A 282 -0.07 -5.87 -26.13
N ARG A 283 -0.84 -6.87 -26.58
CA ARG A 283 -2.10 -6.67 -27.30
C ARG A 283 -3.24 -7.09 -26.39
N CYS A 284 -4.05 -6.15 -25.91
CA CYS A 284 -5.22 -6.49 -25.11
C CYS A 284 -6.28 -7.20 -25.99
N GLY A 285 -6.16 -7.05 -27.31
CA GLY A 285 -7.03 -7.59 -28.37
C GLY A 285 -7.03 -9.10 -28.53
N GLY A 286 -6.07 -9.80 -27.90
CA GLY A 286 -6.02 -11.25 -27.92
C GLY A 286 -7.05 -11.91 -26.99
N CYS A 287 -7.46 -11.19 -25.92
CA CYS A 287 -8.41 -11.69 -24.93
C CYS A 287 -9.64 -10.78 -24.76
N HIS A 288 -9.53 -9.49 -25.12
CA HIS A 288 -10.60 -8.51 -25.02
C HIS A 288 -10.90 -7.89 -26.38
N ASP A 289 -12.16 -7.51 -26.62
CA ASP A 289 -12.52 -6.74 -27.81
C ASP A 289 -12.20 -5.25 -27.59
N GLU A 290 -10.93 -4.85 -27.76
CA GLU A 290 -10.52 -3.45 -27.50
C GLU A 290 -11.19 -2.47 -28.49
N LYS A 291 -11.68 -2.94 -29.66
CA LYS A 291 -12.46 -2.10 -30.59
C LYS A 291 -13.80 -1.69 -29.98
N LYS A 292 -14.42 -2.57 -29.20
CA LYS A 292 -15.65 -2.25 -28.47
C LYS A 292 -15.40 -1.58 -27.12
N SER A 293 -14.28 -1.89 -26.49
CA SER A 293 -14.05 -1.56 -25.07
C SER A 293 -13.19 -0.31 -24.85
N CYS A 294 -12.23 -0.06 -25.75
CA CYS A 294 -11.16 0.93 -25.55
C CYS A 294 -11.16 2.00 -26.63
N ASP A 295 -11.30 1.60 -27.89
CA ASP A 295 -11.29 2.51 -29.03
C ASP A 295 -12.38 3.60 -28.98
N PRO A 296 -13.61 3.37 -28.42
CA PRO A 296 -14.59 4.44 -28.30
C PRO A 296 -14.15 5.60 -27.41
N CYS A 297 -13.31 5.31 -26.40
CA CYS A 297 -12.79 6.32 -25.47
C CYS A 297 -11.47 6.93 -25.96
N HIS A 298 -10.61 6.14 -26.61
CA HIS A 298 -9.28 6.59 -27.02
C HIS A 298 -9.22 7.10 -28.47
N GLY A 299 -10.18 6.77 -29.33
CA GLY A 299 -10.20 7.13 -30.75
C GLY A 299 -9.12 6.48 -31.62
N THR A 300 -8.16 5.80 -30.99
CA THR A 300 -7.07 5.03 -31.63
C THR A 300 -6.73 3.82 -30.76
N ARG A 301 -6.20 2.78 -31.39
CA ARG A 301 -5.85 1.53 -30.70
C ARG A 301 -4.71 1.76 -29.71
N MET A 302 -4.92 1.36 -28.46
CA MET A 302 -3.93 1.41 -27.39
C MET A 302 -3.70 0.03 -26.73
N PRO A 303 -2.46 -0.31 -26.31
CA PRO A 303 -1.23 0.44 -26.57
C PRO A 303 -0.92 0.44 -28.07
N HIS A 304 -0.27 1.52 -28.56
CA HIS A 304 0.13 1.57 -29.96
C HIS A 304 1.01 0.36 -30.28
N THR A 305 0.65 -0.40 -31.32
CA THR A 305 1.45 -1.54 -31.79
C THR A 305 2.81 -1.05 -32.30
N ARG A 306 3.81 -1.94 -32.34
CA ARG A 306 5.10 -1.62 -32.98
C ARG A 306 4.92 -1.14 -34.42
N GLU A 307 4.00 -1.76 -35.14
CA GLU A 307 3.65 -1.38 -36.51
C GLU A 307 3.09 0.04 -36.59
N PHE A 308 2.17 0.39 -35.68
CA PHE A 308 1.61 1.73 -35.58
C PHE A 308 2.71 2.76 -35.32
N MET A 309 3.55 2.51 -34.33
CA MET A 309 4.67 3.41 -34.01
C MET A 309 5.69 3.53 -35.14
N ALA A 310 5.94 2.46 -35.88
CA ALA A 310 6.93 2.45 -36.97
C ALA A 310 6.44 3.23 -38.20
N TYR A 311 5.20 3.02 -38.64
CA TYR A 311 4.69 3.69 -39.84
C TYR A 311 3.18 3.90 -39.88
N ALA A 312 2.36 3.02 -39.29
CA ALA A 312 0.91 3.11 -39.50
C ALA A 312 0.27 4.35 -38.85
N HIS A 313 0.94 4.97 -37.86
CA HIS A 313 0.48 6.22 -37.24
C HIS A 313 0.39 7.39 -38.22
N ALA A 314 1.11 7.37 -39.35
CA ALA A 314 1.06 8.50 -40.27
C ALA A 314 -0.31 8.63 -40.96
N ARG A 315 -0.95 7.50 -41.31
CA ARG A 315 -2.32 7.53 -41.82
C ARG A 315 -3.29 8.01 -40.75
N ALA A 316 -3.20 7.44 -39.54
CA ALA A 316 -4.06 7.84 -38.43
C ALA A 316 -3.92 9.35 -38.13
N GLY A 317 -2.69 9.86 -38.13
CA GLY A 317 -2.39 11.28 -37.99
C GLY A 317 -2.94 12.13 -39.14
N ALA A 318 -2.77 11.70 -40.40
CA ALA A 318 -3.31 12.42 -41.56
C ALA A 318 -4.84 12.50 -41.53
N VAL A 319 -5.52 11.39 -41.26
CA VAL A 319 -6.98 11.34 -41.10
C VAL A 319 -7.42 12.24 -39.95
N ASP A 320 -6.77 12.18 -38.79
CA ASP A 320 -7.10 13.06 -37.67
C ASP A 320 -6.84 14.55 -37.99
N PHE A 321 -5.78 14.89 -38.73
CA PHE A 321 -5.55 16.25 -39.22
C PHE A 321 -6.63 16.72 -40.19
N TRP A 322 -7.04 15.87 -41.11
CA TRP A 322 -8.02 16.24 -42.12
C TRP A 322 -9.41 16.46 -41.55
N TYR A 323 -9.88 15.53 -40.70
CA TYR A 323 -11.26 15.53 -40.22
C TYR A 323 -11.42 16.20 -38.86
N ASN A 324 -10.39 16.18 -38.02
CA ASN A 324 -10.45 16.73 -36.66
C ASN A 324 -9.44 17.85 -36.40
N GLY A 325 -8.69 18.31 -37.41
CA GLY A 325 -7.63 19.31 -37.24
C GLY A 325 -6.49 18.84 -36.33
N GLY A 326 -6.28 17.53 -36.21
CA GLY A 326 -5.22 16.92 -35.40
C GLY A 326 -5.57 16.84 -33.91
N LYS A 327 -6.82 17.15 -33.55
CA LYS A 327 -7.26 17.21 -32.15
C LYS A 327 -7.18 15.87 -31.46
N GLY A 328 -7.48 14.75 -32.13
CA GLY A 328 -7.46 13.42 -31.52
C GLY A 328 -6.05 12.98 -31.11
N CYS A 329 -5.07 13.19 -31.98
CA CYS A 329 -3.66 12.93 -31.68
C CYS A 329 -3.11 13.94 -30.67
N ALA A 330 -3.52 15.21 -30.77
CA ALA A 330 -3.12 16.28 -29.86
C ALA A 330 -3.60 16.09 -28.42
N VAL A 331 -4.61 15.22 -28.21
CA VAL A 331 -5.02 14.79 -26.86
C VAL A 331 -3.85 14.16 -26.12
N CYS A 332 -2.91 13.48 -26.78
CA CYS A 332 -1.76 12.82 -26.15
C CYS A 332 -0.40 13.41 -26.58
N HIS A 333 -0.34 14.00 -27.78
CA HIS A 333 0.86 14.58 -28.39
C HIS A 333 0.77 16.10 -28.41
N THR A 334 1.15 16.74 -27.31
CA THR A 334 1.09 18.21 -27.17
C THR A 334 2.34 18.88 -27.74
N SER A 335 2.32 20.21 -27.84
CA SER A 335 3.49 21.02 -28.24
C SER A 335 4.74 20.75 -27.39
N THR A 336 4.55 20.42 -26.12
CA THR A 336 5.62 20.12 -25.15
C THR A 336 5.86 18.63 -24.96
N ARG A 337 4.95 17.75 -25.43
CA ARG A 337 5.01 16.30 -25.18
C ARG A 337 4.94 15.50 -26.48
N ARG A 338 6.10 15.02 -26.92
CA ARG A 338 6.26 14.23 -28.16
C ARG A 338 5.51 14.89 -29.34
N PRO A 339 5.73 16.19 -29.59
CA PRO A 339 5.03 16.89 -30.65
C PRO A 339 5.33 16.23 -31.99
N CYS A 340 4.35 16.22 -32.88
CA CYS A 340 4.51 15.63 -34.22
C CYS A 340 5.72 16.24 -34.95
N THR A 341 5.99 17.53 -34.72
CA THR A 341 7.12 18.28 -35.30
C THR A 341 8.50 17.77 -34.87
N LYS A 342 8.60 17.01 -33.77
CA LYS A 342 9.86 16.39 -33.35
C LYS A 342 10.40 15.41 -34.40
N CYS A 343 9.50 14.73 -35.13
CA CYS A 343 9.86 13.77 -36.17
C CYS A 343 9.45 14.22 -37.57
N HIS A 344 8.34 14.95 -37.72
CA HIS A 344 7.72 15.27 -39.02
C HIS A 344 8.01 16.69 -39.56
N SER A 345 8.88 17.46 -38.89
CA SER A 345 9.18 18.87 -39.21
C SER A 345 7.93 19.78 -39.20
N PRO A 346 8.06 21.11 -39.40
CA PRO A 346 6.90 22.00 -39.53
C PRO A 346 6.02 21.73 -40.76
N ARG A 347 6.47 20.89 -41.70
CA ARG A 347 5.77 20.62 -42.95
C ARG A 347 4.49 19.79 -42.77
N LEU A 348 4.34 19.06 -41.66
CA LEU A 348 3.16 18.21 -41.42
C LEU A 348 1.83 18.96 -41.56
N GLY A 349 1.74 20.18 -41.03
CA GLY A 349 0.52 21.01 -41.12
C GLY A 349 0.30 21.70 -42.46
N ARG A 350 1.36 21.89 -43.26
CA ARG A 350 1.24 22.42 -44.64
C ARG A 350 0.80 21.33 -45.62
N ALA A 351 1.21 20.09 -45.38
CA ALA A 351 0.96 18.94 -46.23
C ALA A 351 -0.33 18.16 -45.87
N HIS A 352 -1.00 18.46 -44.75
CA HIS A 352 -2.23 17.77 -44.33
C HIS A 352 -3.27 18.77 -43.81
N THR A 353 -3.63 19.74 -44.63
CA THR A 353 -4.69 20.70 -44.29
C THR A 353 -6.07 20.02 -44.33
N PRO A 354 -7.08 20.50 -43.58
CA PRO A 354 -8.43 19.93 -43.61
C PRO A 354 -9.05 19.80 -45.01
N SER A 355 -8.77 20.77 -45.89
CA SER A 355 -9.19 20.77 -47.30
C SER A 355 -8.58 19.64 -48.13
N MET A 356 -7.48 19.03 -47.67
CA MET A 356 -6.75 18.04 -48.43
C MET A 356 -7.46 16.69 -48.48
N ALA A 357 -8.27 16.33 -47.47
CA ALA A 357 -9.09 15.11 -47.54
C ALA A 357 -9.99 15.10 -48.77
N LEU A 358 -10.67 16.22 -49.05
CA LEU A 358 -11.59 16.32 -50.19
C LEU A 358 -10.84 16.18 -51.53
N GLY A 359 -9.71 16.88 -51.69
CA GLY A 359 -8.87 16.74 -52.89
C GLY A 359 -8.24 15.35 -53.05
N HIS A 360 -8.06 14.62 -51.95
CA HIS A 360 -7.53 13.26 -51.94
C HIS A 360 -8.59 12.20 -52.28
N THR A 361 -9.89 12.53 -52.25
CA THR A 361 -10.96 11.64 -52.72
C THR A 361 -10.99 11.49 -54.25
N THR A 362 -10.42 12.46 -54.98
CA THR A 362 -10.42 12.52 -56.45
C THR A 362 -9.04 12.25 -57.06
N GLY A 363 -8.01 11.98 -56.25
CA GLY A 363 -6.64 11.83 -56.70
C GLY A 363 -6.39 10.52 -57.47
N ASN A 364 -5.78 10.62 -58.65
CA ASN A 364 -5.20 9.47 -59.35
C ASN A 364 -3.89 9.03 -58.65
N SER A 365 -3.41 7.81 -58.95
CA SER A 365 -2.18 7.24 -58.38
C SER A 365 -0.92 8.11 -58.59
N SER A 366 -0.96 9.08 -59.51
CA SER A 366 0.10 10.07 -59.75
C SER A 366 0.28 11.08 -58.61
N GLY A 367 -0.72 11.27 -57.73
CA GLY A 367 -0.63 12.12 -56.54
C GLY A 367 0.14 11.50 -55.36
N CYS A 368 0.53 10.22 -55.46
CA CYS A 368 1.14 9.46 -54.37
C CYS A 368 2.63 9.77 -54.12
N SER A 369 3.25 10.64 -54.91
CA SER A 369 4.68 10.98 -54.83
C SER A 369 5.06 11.78 -53.60
N CYS A 370 4.10 12.43 -52.92
CA CYS A 370 4.38 13.29 -51.76
C CYS A 370 4.93 12.50 -50.55
N HIS A 371 4.59 11.22 -50.39
CA HIS A 371 5.02 10.43 -49.24
C HIS A 371 6.18 9.47 -49.50
N GLN A 372 6.50 9.14 -50.77
CA GLN A 372 7.66 8.28 -51.08
C GLN A 372 8.98 8.87 -50.58
N GLN A 373 9.09 10.21 -50.58
CA GLN A 373 10.29 10.92 -50.09
C GLN A 373 10.51 10.79 -48.58
N TRP A 374 9.47 10.41 -47.83
CA TRP A 374 9.47 10.36 -46.36
C TRP A 374 9.21 8.94 -45.84
N ALA A 375 9.20 7.95 -46.72
CA ALA A 375 9.07 6.56 -46.32
C ALA A 375 10.32 6.13 -45.55
N LEU A 376 10.13 5.55 -44.36
CA LEU A 376 11.21 5.00 -43.53
C LEU A 376 12.03 3.93 -44.28
N SER A 377 11.41 3.29 -45.28
CA SER A 377 12.07 2.38 -46.22
C SER A 377 11.90 2.90 -47.65
N PRO A 378 12.99 3.03 -48.45
CA PRO A 378 12.93 3.44 -49.85
C PRO A 378 12.08 2.52 -50.74
N GLN A 379 11.78 1.31 -50.28
CA GLN A 379 11.03 0.29 -51.02
C GLN A 379 9.54 0.26 -50.65
N ARG A 380 9.09 1.08 -49.69
CA ARG A 380 7.70 1.09 -49.23
C ARG A 380 6.94 2.22 -49.90
N ASP A 381 5.85 1.89 -50.58
CA ASP A 381 4.94 2.88 -51.14
C ASP A 381 3.93 3.26 -50.05
N PHE A 382 4.15 4.40 -49.41
CA PHE A 382 3.31 4.84 -48.30
C PHE A 382 1.82 4.95 -48.67
N CYS A 383 1.53 5.38 -49.89
CA CYS A 383 0.18 5.57 -50.36
C CYS A 383 -0.50 4.21 -50.56
N LYS A 384 0.18 3.27 -51.24
CA LYS A 384 -0.36 1.93 -51.49
C LYS A 384 -0.41 1.08 -50.22
N ASP A 385 0.66 1.09 -49.44
CA ASP A 385 0.89 0.15 -48.34
C ASP A 385 0.28 0.61 -47.01
N VAL A 386 -0.08 1.89 -46.88
CA VAL A 386 -0.65 2.44 -45.64
C VAL A 386 -2.03 3.08 -45.89
N CYS A 387 -2.14 4.00 -46.85
CA CYS A 387 -3.35 4.82 -47.02
C CYS A 387 -4.45 4.18 -47.89
N HIS A 388 -4.08 3.41 -48.92
CA HIS A 388 -4.99 2.84 -49.92
C HIS A 388 -5.04 1.31 -49.91
N THR A 389 -4.70 0.68 -48.78
CA THR A 389 -4.98 -0.75 -48.62
C THR A 389 -6.49 -0.99 -48.56
N PRO A 390 -7.01 -2.16 -48.98
CA PRO A 390 -8.43 -2.48 -48.86
C PRO A 390 -8.97 -2.28 -47.43
N ALA A 391 -8.19 -2.65 -46.42
CA ALA A 391 -8.52 -2.45 -45.02
C ALA A 391 -8.58 -0.96 -44.63
N ALA A 392 -7.64 -0.15 -45.10
CA ALA A 392 -7.63 1.29 -44.87
C ALA A 392 -8.85 1.96 -45.51
N ILE A 393 -9.21 1.58 -46.75
CA ILE A 393 -10.38 2.13 -47.45
C ILE A 393 -11.67 1.76 -46.71
N ALA A 394 -11.80 0.51 -46.25
CA ALA A 394 -12.97 0.04 -45.51
C ALA A 394 -13.09 0.70 -44.11
N GLY A 395 -11.97 1.05 -43.48
CA GLY A 395 -11.92 1.68 -42.16
C GLY A 395 -11.84 3.21 -42.16
N SER A 396 -11.94 3.86 -43.32
CA SER A 396 -11.95 5.33 -43.39
C SER A 396 -13.29 5.87 -42.89
N PRO A 397 -13.31 6.93 -42.06
CA PRO A 397 -14.53 7.70 -41.84
C PRO A 397 -14.92 8.29 -43.21
N ARG A 398 -15.99 7.77 -43.80
CA ARG A 398 -16.61 8.36 -45.00
C ARG A 398 -17.63 9.39 -44.57
#